data_AF-W5MJK5-F1
#
_entry.id   AF-W5MJK5-F1
#
_cell.length_a   1.000
_cell.length_b   1.000
_cell.length_c   1.000
_cell.angle_alpha   90.00
_cell.angle_beta   90.00
_cell.angle_gamma   90.00
#
_symmetry.space_group_name_H-M   'P 1'
#
loop_
_entity.id
_entity.type
_entity.pdbx_description
1 polymer ?
#
loop_
_entity_poly.entity_id
_entity_poly.type
_entity_poly.pdbx_seq_one_letter_code
_entity_poly.pdbx_strand_id
1 'polypeptide(L)'
;VDMKALLVLFLTLVSVSVTRSQTFHWGSCPDPPVQKDFNLQKYLGRWYEIEKLPASFEKGICIQANYSLRADGKVKVLNEELIDGKINSIEGSAVVKDANEPAKLGVSFFFFQPYSPYWVLSTDYDNIALVYSCSGVKSLFHFDLAWILARSRTLPAETIAAAKAHFTSHNIDISKMTATVQEGCTNKS
;
A
#
# COMPACT_ATOMS: atom_id res chain seq x y z
N VAL A 1 -20.38 -33.76 -44.75
CA VAL A 1 -19.65 -33.01 -43.70
C VAL A 1 -20.68 -32.66 -42.65
N ASP A 2 -20.44 -33.12 -41.43
CA ASP A 2 -21.42 -33.32 -40.36
C ASP A 2 -21.89 -32.00 -39.71
N MET A 3 -23.21 -31.86 -39.52
CA MET A 3 -23.91 -30.71 -38.94
C MET A 3 -23.82 -30.71 -37.40
N LYS A 4 -22.61 -30.96 -36.86
CA LYS A 4 -22.30 -31.00 -35.42
C LYS A 4 -21.13 -30.10 -35.02
N ALA A 5 -20.44 -29.47 -35.98
CA ALA A 5 -19.36 -28.54 -35.70
C ALA A 5 -19.83 -27.07 -35.48
N LEU A 6 -21.14 -26.87 -35.32
CA LEU A 6 -21.77 -25.56 -35.07
C LEU A 6 -22.13 -25.33 -33.59
N LEU A 7 -21.69 -26.19 -32.68
CA LEU A 7 -21.89 -25.97 -31.25
C LEU A 7 -20.73 -25.19 -30.64
N VAL A 8 -21.03 -23.91 -30.39
CA VAL A 8 -20.51 -23.10 -29.29
C VAL A 8 -19.09 -22.56 -29.51
N LEU A 9 -18.99 -21.81 -30.60
CA LEU A 9 -18.24 -20.57 -30.70
C LEU A 9 -18.78 -19.55 -29.67
N PHE A 10 -18.46 -19.72 -28.39
CA PHE A 10 -18.55 -18.68 -27.36
C PHE A 10 -17.36 -18.84 -26.40
N LEU A 11 -16.14 -18.78 -26.95
CA LEU A 11 -15.07 -18.14 -26.21
C LEU A 11 -15.52 -16.69 -26.06
N THR A 12 -16.17 -16.40 -24.93
CA THR A 12 -16.32 -15.04 -24.46
C THR A 12 -14.91 -14.47 -24.37
N LEU A 13 -14.55 -13.69 -25.37
CA LEU A 13 -13.59 -12.60 -25.21
C LEU A 13 -14.23 -11.69 -24.16
N VAL A 14 -14.12 -12.09 -22.88
CA VAL A 14 -14.09 -11.14 -21.80
C VAL A 14 -12.82 -10.38 -22.12
N SER A 15 -12.98 -9.26 -22.83
CA SER A 15 -12.00 -8.20 -22.83
C SER A 15 -11.78 -7.91 -21.35
N VAL A 16 -10.74 -8.53 -20.80
CA VAL A 16 -10.18 -8.17 -19.51
C VAL A 16 -9.70 -6.76 -19.75
N SER A 17 -10.62 -5.82 -19.56
CA SER A 17 -10.27 -4.46 -19.23
C SER A 17 -9.41 -4.67 -18.01
N VAL A 18 -8.09 -4.56 -18.18
CA VAL A 18 -7.13 -4.61 -17.10
C VAL A 18 -7.45 -3.38 -16.27
N THR A 19 -8.45 -3.52 -15.42
CA THR A 19 -8.76 -2.54 -14.40
C THR A 19 -7.47 -2.39 -13.62
N ARG A 20 -7.06 -1.15 -13.33
CA ARG A 20 -5.90 -0.82 -12.48
C ARG A 20 -6.13 -1.23 -11.01
N SER A 21 -6.77 -2.36 -10.80
CA SER A 21 -7.26 -2.86 -9.53
C SER A 21 -6.22 -3.84 -8.99
N GLN A 22 -5.29 -3.32 -8.18
CA GLN A 22 -4.26 -4.07 -7.45
C GLN A 22 -3.29 -4.85 -8.36
N THR A 23 -2.06 -5.03 -7.89
CA THR A 23 -1.03 -5.79 -8.60
C THR A 23 -1.25 -7.28 -8.35
N PHE A 24 -1.68 -8.01 -9.38
CA PHE A 24 -1.86 -9.47 -9.33
C PHE A 24 -0.57 -10.18 -9.76
N HIS A 25 -0.16 -11.17 -8.98
CA HIS A 25 1.02 -11.98 -9.22
C HIS A 25 0.75 -13.47 -8.97
N TRP A 26 1.42 -14.33 -9.73
CA TRP A 26 1.39 -15.77 -9.48
C TRP A 26 2.33 -16.15 -8.33
N GLY A 27 1.99 -17.23 -7.61
CA GLY A 27 2.78 -17.75 -6.50
C GLY A 27 2.50 -17.05 -5.16
N SER A 28 3.30 -17.41 -4.15
CA SER A 28 3.21 -16.87 -2.79
C SER A 28 3.71 -15.42 -2.71
N CYS A 29 3.30 -14.70 -1.67
CA CYS A 29 3.87 -13.40 -1.32
C CYS A 29 5.39 -13.49 -1.12
N PRO A 30 6.16 -12.50 -1.62
CA PRO A 30 7.51 -12.24 -1.13
C PRO A 30 7.53 -12.06 0.40
N ASP A 31 8.60 -12.50 1.04
CA ASP A 31 8.84 -12.30 2.48
C ASP A 31 10.14 -11.48 2.67
N PRO A 32 10.11 -10.18 2.35
CA PRO A 32 11.26 -9.31 2.53
C PRO A 32 11.61 -9.15 4.02
N PRO A 33 12.89 -8.92 4.35
CA PRO A 33 13.25 -8.45 5.67
C PRO A 33 12.56 -7.10 5.95
N VAL A 34 12.18 -6.91 7.21
CA VAL A 34 11.55 -5.68 7.69
C VAL A 34 12.55 -4.84 8.50
N GLN A 35 12.19 -3.58 8.78
CA GLN A 35 13.02 -2.64 9.52
C GLN A 35 13.50 -3.27 10.83
N LYS A 36 14.82 -3.41 10.96
CA LYS A 36 15.45 -3.90 12.19
C LYS A 36 15.24 -2.88 13.31
N ASP A 37 15.01 -3.40 14.53
CA ASP A 37 14.87 -2.60 15.76
C ASP A 37 13.80 -1.50 15.61
N PHE A 38 12.69 -1.83 14.94
CA PHE A 38 11.64 -0.88 14.61
C PHE A 38 11.04 -0.23 15.85
N ASN A 39 11.10 1.10 15.88
CA ASN A 39 10.56 1.90 16.97
C ASN A 39 9.23 2.54 16.56
N LEU A 40 8.13 1.98 17.06
CA LEU A 40 6.79 2.48 16.75
C LEU A 40 6.60 3.95 17.14
N GLN A 41 7.15 4.39 18.29
CA GLN A 41 6.97 5.77 18.78
C GLN A 41 7.58 6.79 17.82
N LYS A 42 8.75 6.49 17.26
CA LYS A 42 9.40 7.34 16.25
C LYS A 42 8.65 7.33 14.91
N TYR A 43 7.93 6.26 14.62
CA TYR A 43 7.16 6.12 13.37
C TYR A 43 5.84 6.89 13.39
N LEU A 44 5.30 7.23 14.56
CA LEU A 44 4.05 7.98 14.70
C LEU A 44 4.10 9.36 14.02
N GLY A 45 2.93 9.98 13.90
CA GLY A 45 2.74 11.26 13.24
C GLY A 45 2.38 11.11 11.77
N ARG A 46 2.60 12.19 11.02
CA ARG A 46 2.16 12.31 9.64
C ARG A 46 3.20 11.78 8.66
N TRP A 47 2.69 11.11 7.63
CA TRP A 47 3.42 10.65 6.46
C TRP A 47 2.62 11.02 5.20
N TYR A 48 3.30 11.52 4.19
CA TYR A 48 2.75 11.78 2.86
C TYR A 48 3.09 10.62 1.94
N GLU A 49 2.13 10.19 1.13
CA GLU A 49 2.36 9.18 0.11
C GLU A 49 3.05 9.82 -1.10
N ILE A 50 4.25 9.35 -1.43
CA ILE A 50 5.06 9.87 -2.54
C ILE A 50 4.86 9.03 -3.79
N GLU A 51 4.96 7.71 -3.67
CA GLU A 51 4.63 6.78 -4.74
C GLU A 51 3.95 5.53 -4.18
N LYS A 52 3.15 4.87 -5.02
CA LYS A 52 2.47 3.63 -4.64
C LYS A 52 2.26 2.68 -5.78
N LEU A 53 2.13 1.40 -5.46
CA LEU A 53 1.45 0.44 -6.33
C LEU A 53 -0.05 0.75 -6.41
N PRO A 54 -0.75 0.37 -7.50
CA PRO A 54 -2.16 0.71 -7.69
C PRO A 54 -3.07 0.22 -6.54
N ALA A 55 -3.61 1.16 -5.78
CA ALA A 55 -4.58 0.93 -4.72
C ALA A 55 -5.95 1.48 -5.14
N SER A 56 -6.90 0.61 -5.45
CA SER A 56 -8.22 1.01 -5.99
C SER A 56 -9.08 1.85 -5.03
N PHE A 57 -8.73 1.86 -3.75
CA PHE A 57 -9.38 2.63 -2.69
C PHE A 57 -8.79 4.04 -2.50
N GLU A 58 -7.67 4.37 -3.14
CA GLU A 58 -7.03 5.70 -3.12
C GLU A 58 -7.14 6.34 -4.50
N LYS A 59 -7.96 7.38 -4.63
CA LYS A 59 -8.34 7.95 -5.94
C LYS A 59 -7.99 9.43 -6.09
N GLY A 60 -7.67 10.09 -4.98
CA GLY A 60 -7.40 11.51 -4.92
C GLY A 60 -5.94 11.88 -5.09
N ILE A 61 -5.66 13.13 -4.72
CA ILE A 61 -4.32 13.71 -4.61
C ILE A 61 -4.04 14.08 -3.14
N CYS A 62 -2.83 14.52 -2.84
CA CYS A 62 -2.44 14.99 -1.49
C CYS A 62 -2.64 13.94 -0.40
N ILE A 63 -2.45 12.67 -0.76
CA ILE A 63 -2.71 11.53 0.13
C ILE A 63 -1.72 11.59 1.30
N GLN A 64 -2.26 11.52 2.50
CA GLN A 64 -1.48 11.49 3.73
C GLN A 64 -2.10 10.53 4.75
N ALA A 65 -1.24 9.99 5.61
CA ALA A 65 -1.62 9.16 6.74
C ALA A 65 -1.11 9.82 8.02
N ASN A 66 -1.95 9.92 9.05
CA ASN A 66 -1.54 10.33 10.38
C ASN A 66 -1.72 9.18 11.38
N TYR A 67 -0.63 8.77 12.00
CA TYR A 67 -0.58 7.69 12.99
C TYR A 67 -0.51 8.27 14.39
N SER A 68 -1.40 7.85 15.27
CA SER A 68 -1.39 8.30 16.68
C SER A 68 -1.65 7.14 17.62
N LEU A 69 -0.99 7.13 18.78
CA LEU A 69 -1.20 6.09 19.78
C LEU A 69 -2.54 6.29 20.48
N ARG A 70 -3.30 5.22 20.65
CA ARG A 70 -4.54 5.17 21.42
C ARG A 70 -4.28 4.65 22.82
N ALA A 71 -5.17 4.96 23.75
CA ALA A 71 -5.11 4.48 25.14
C ALA A 71 -5.19 2.95 25.28
N ASP A 72 -5.78 2.26 24.29
CA ASP A 72 -5.87 0.79 24.24
C ASP A 72 -4.60 0.12 23.66
N GLY A 73 -3.54 0.88 23.43
CA GLY A 73 -2.27 0.39 22.88
C GLY A 73 -2.28 0.17 21.37
N LYS A 74 -3.41 0.40 20.68
CA LYS A 74 -3.47 0.37 19.22
C LYS A 74 -3.01 1.69 18.62
N VAL A 75 -2.68 1.67 17.34
CA VAL A 75 -2.41 2.89 16.57
C VAL A 75 -3.69 3.29 15.86
N LYS A 76 -4.17 4.51 16.04
CA LYS A 76 -5.17 5.13 15.17
C LYS A 76 -4.50 5.50 13.85
N VAL A 77 -5.10 5.10 12.74
CA VAL A 77 -4.67 5.44 11.38
C VAL A 77 -5.74 6.35 10.78
N LEU A 78 -5.39 7.59 10.46
CA LEU A 78 -6.26 8.51 9.73
C LEU A 78 -5.65 8.76 8.36
N ASN A 79 -6.27 8.23 7.31
CA ASN A 79 -5.90 8.53 5.93
C ASN A 79 -6.79 9.64 5.41
N GLU A 80 -6.18 10.59 4.70
CA GLU A 80 -6.87 11.70 4.05
C GLU A 80 -6.36 11.85 2.62
N GLU A 81 -7.26 12.20 1.72
CA GLU A 81 -6.98 12.52 0.33
C GLU A 81 -7.88 13.67 -0.13
N LEU A 82 -7.51 14.33 -1.22
CA LEU A 82 -8.32 15.36 -1.86
C LEU A 82 -8.96 14.79 -3.13
N ILE A 83 -10.29 14.75 -3.16
CA ILE A 83 -11.10 14.40 -4.34
C ILE A 83 -11.94 15.61 -4.71
N ASP A 84 -11.80 16.10 -5.94
CA ASP A 84 -12.53 17.27 -6.46
C ASP A 84 -12.46 18.49 -5.51
N GLY A 85 -11.30 18.71 -4.89
CA GLY A 85 -11.05 19.83 -3.97
C GLY A 85 -11.71 19.70 -2.59
N LYS A 86 -12.21 18.51 -2.23
CA LYS A 86 -12.78 18.18 -0.91
C LYS A 86 -11.95 17.11 -0.22
N ILE A 87 -11.81 17.21 1.09
CA ILE A 87 -11.16 16.19 1.91
C ILE A 87 -12.06 14.96 1.97
N ASN A 88 -11.53 13.83 1.52
CA ASN A 88 -12.06 12.49 1.77
C ASN A 88 -11.16 11.83 2.83
N SER A 89 -11.75 11.18 3.83
CA SER A 89 -10.97 10.58 4.92
C SER A 89 -11.52 9.23 5.34
N ILE A 90 -10.63 8.38 5.85
CA ILE A 90 -10.98 7.10 6.46
C ILE A 90 -10.15 6.86 7.71
N GLU A 91 -10.81 6.45 8.78
CA GLU A 91 -10.18 6.11 10.05
C GLU A 91 -10.12 4.59 10.22
N GLY A 92 -9.00 4.10 10.73
CA GLY A 92 -8.78 2.71 11.05
C GLY A 92 -7.89 2.54 12.28
N SER A 93 -7.48 1.29 12.50
CA SER A 93 -6.53 0.92 13.53
C SER A 93 -5.42 0.06 12.98
N ALA A 94 -4.22 0.20 13.54
CA ALA A 94 -3.12 -0.72 13.33
C ALA A 94 -2.66 -1.35 14.65
N VAL A 95 -2.15 -2.57 14.56
CA VAL A 95 -1.67 -3.38 15.69
C VAL A 95 -0.36 -4.06 15.33
N VAL A 96 0.54 -4.18 16.30
CA VAL A 96 1.70 -5.06 16.20
C VAL A 96 1.21 -6.49 16.45
N LYS A 97 1.37 -7.39 15.47
CA LYS A 97 0.87 -8.77 15.58
C LYS A 97 1.84 -9.67 16.37
N ASP A 98 3.14 -9.44 16.23
CA ASP A 98 4.21 -10.13 16.94
C ASP A 98 5.18 -9.09 17.51
N ALA A 99 5.40 -9.11 18.81
CA ALA A 99 6.32 -8.20 19.48
C ALA A 99 7.79 -8.43 19.08
N ASN A 100 8.13 -9.61 18.56
CA ASN A 100 9.48 -9.92 18.06
C ASN A 100 9.73 -9.36 16.66
N GLU A 101 8.67 -9.06 15.89
CA GLU A 101 8.75 -8.43 14.58
C GLU A 101 7.85 -7.17 14.53
N PRO A 102 8.17 -6.11 15.31
CA PRO A 102 7.28 -4.97 15.50
C PRO A 102 7.05 -4.14 14.22
N ALA A 103 7.89 -4.31 13.20
CA ALA A 103 7.71 -3.72 11.88
C ALA A 103 6.65 -4.43 11.02
N LYS A 104 6.17 -5.62 11.41
CA LYS A 104 5.05 -6.33 10.76
C LYS A 104 3.75 -6.03 11.49
N LEU A 105 3.14 -4.91 11.11
CA LEU A 105 1.85 -4.51 11.63
C LEU A 105 0.70 -5.17 10.86
N GLY A 106 -0.48 -5.14 11.46
CA GLY A 106 -1.75 -5.32 10.78
C GLY A 106 -2.54 -4.03 10.80
N VAL A 107 -3.18 -3.66 9.69
CA VAL A 107 -4.11 -2.52 9.61
C VAL A 107 -5.54 -2.96 9.28
N SER A 108 -6.53 -2.32 9.87
CA SER A 108 -7.95 -2.52 9.55
C SER A 108 -8.72 -1.21 9.66
N PHE A 109 -9.55 -0.93 8.65
CA PHE A 109 -10.42 0.26 8.59
C PHE A 109 -11.88 -0.06 8.91
N PHE A 110 -12.23 -1.34 9.08
CA PHE A 110 -13.59 -1.78 9.35
C PHE A 110 -13.59 -2.93 10.36
N PHE A 111 -14.43 -2.84 11.39
CA PHE A 111 -14.43 -3.80 12.52
C PHE A 111 -14.68 -5.26 12.12
N PHE A 112 -15.35 -5.50 10.99
CA PHE A 112 -15.67 -6.82 10.47
C PHE A 112 -14.62 -7.36 9.49
N GLN A 113 -13.59 -6.57 9.15
CA GLN A 113 -12.51 -7.00 8.26
C GLN A 113 -11.30 -7.49 9.07
N PRO A 114 -10.64 -8.58 8.63
CA PRO A 114 -9.38 -8.99 9.22
C PRO A 114 -8.31 -7.91 9.01
N TYR A 115 -7.29 -7.91 9.87
CA TYR A 115 -6.16 -7.00 9.73
C TYR A 115 -5.28 -7.40 8.54
N SER A 116 -5.23 -6.54 7.52
CA SER A 116 -4.33 -6.66 6.38
C SER A 116 -2.88 -6.39 6.79
N PRO A 117 -1.88 -7.07 6.20
CA PRO A 117 -0.47 -6.80 6.47
C PRO A 117 -0.09 -5.34 6.20
N TYR A 118 0.75 -4.78 7.06
CA TYR A 118 1.38 -3.46 6.88
C TYR A 118 2.81 -3.60 7.39
N TRP A 119 3.75 -3.87 6.49
CA TRP A 119 5.13 -4.19 6.83
C TRP A 119 6.02 -3.01 6.50
N VAL A 120 6.70 -2.46 7.50
CA VAL A 120 7.69 -1.41 7.31
C VAL A 120 9.00 -2.07 6.92
N LEU A 121 9.35 -2.03 5.64
CA LEU A 121 10.58 -2.67 5.12
C LEU A 121 11.83 -1.92 5.55
N SER A 122 11.77 -0.59 5.48
CA SER A 122 12.87 0.30 5.83
C SER A 122 12.33 1.68 6.19
N THR A 123 12.89 2.31 7.21
CA THR A 123 12.61 3.70 7.55
C THR A 123 13.75 4.30 8.36
N ASP A 124 14.05 5.57 8.10
CA ASP A 124 14.89 6.38 8.97
C ASP A 124 14.08 7.20 9.98
N TYR A 125 12.75 6.98 10.03
CA TYR A 125 11.75 7.65 10.86
C TYR A 125 11.52 9.14 10.55
N ASP A 126 12.55 9.84 10.08
CA ASP A 126 12.59 11.30 9.97
C ASP A 126 12.38 11.80 8.53
N ASN A 127 12.60 10.96 7.50
CA ASN A 127 12.46 11.39 6.11
C ASN A 127 11.61 10.44 5.27
N ILE A 128 11.85 9.13 5.34
CA ILE A 128 11.28 8.15 4.42
C ILE A 128 10.84 6.86 5.14
N ALA A 129 9.79 6.23 4.64
CA ALA A 129 9.42 4.87 4.98
C ALA A 129 8.97 4.09 3.75
N LEU A 130 9.44 2.84 3.65
CA LEU A 130 9.06 1.88 2.62
C LEU A 130 8.10 0.88 3.25
N VAL A 131 6.89 0.81 2.72
CA VAL A 131 5.83 -0.04 3.28
C VAL A 131 5.40 -1.05 2.24
N TYR A 132 5.17 -2.28 2.68
CA TYR A 132 4.69 -3.39 1.86
C TYR A 132 3.48 -4.07 2.51
N SER A 133 2.51 -4.45 1.70
CA SER A 133 1.35 -5.23 2.11
C SER A 133 1.10 -6.28 1.05
N CYS A 134 1.17 -7.56 1.41
CA CYS A 134 0.85 -8.64 0.50
C CYS A 134 -0.21 -9.57 1.09
N SER A 135 -1.19 -9.95 0.27
CA SER A 135 -2.24 -10.90 0.63
C SER A 135 -2.37 -11.94 -0.47
N GLY A 136 -2.13 -13.20 -0.10
CA GLY A 136 -2.16 -14.34 -1.03
C GLY A 136 -3.33 -15.28 -0.81
N VAL A 137 -3.72 -15.99 -1.87
CA VAL A 137 -4.60 -17.16 -1.79
C VAL A 137 -3.73 -18.41 -1.87
N LYS A 138 -3.29 -18.89 -0.70
CA LYS A 138 -2.32 -19.99 -0.55
C LYS A 138 -1.08 -19.70 -1.42
N SER A 139 -0.51 -20.72 -2.06
CA SER A 139 0.63 -20.60 -2.97
C SER A 139 0.24 -20.43 -4.44
N LEU A 140 -1.01 -20.07 -4.74
CA LEU A 140 -1.49 -19.95 -6.11
C LEU A 140 -1.21 -18.57 -6.70
N PHE A 141 -1.67 -17.52 -6.01
CA PHE A 141 -1.50 -16.14 -6.43
C PHE A 141 -1.55 -15.21 -5.22
N HIS A 142 -1.05 -13.99 -5.41
CA HIS A 142 -1.14 -12.92 -4.44
C HIS A 142 -1.45 -11.57 -5.07
N PHE A 143 -1.89 -10.66 -4.21
CA PHE A 143 -1.99 -9.25 -4.49
C PHE A 143 -1.11 -8.50 -3.52
N ASP A 144 -0.41 -7.49 -4.01
CA ASP A 144 0.39 -6.65 -3.17
C ASP A 144 0.13 -5.17 -3.38
N LEU A 145 0.63 -4.41 -2.42
CA LEU A 145 0.64 -2.97 -2.37
C LEU A 145 1.99 -2.58 -1.78
N ALA A 146 2.54 -1.50 -2.29
CA ALA A 146 3.76 -0.93 -1.77
C ALA A 146 3.65 0.58 -1.81
N TRP A 147 4.18 1.24 -0.78
CA TRP A 147 4.16 2.69 -0.66
C TRP A 147 5.55 3.20 -0.32
N ILE A 148 5.96 4.28 -1.00
CA ILE A 148 7.03 5.16 -0.57
C ILE A 148 6.36 6.31 0.17
N LEU A 149 6.60 6.40 1.47
CA LEU A 149 6.08 7.45 2.33
C LEU A 149 7.19 8.41 2.71
N ALA A 150 6.85 9.69 2.93
CA ALA A 150 7.80 10.69 3.39
C ALA A 150 7.25 11.63 4.46
N ARG A 151 8.14 12.22 5.26
CA ARG A 151 7.77 13.30 6.22
C ARG A 151 7.52 14.64 5.55
N SER A 152 8.03 14.83 4.33
CA SER A 152 7.75 15.96 3.45
C SER A 152 6.89 15.52 2.26
N ARG A 153 6.25 16.46 1.57
CA ARG A 153 5.47 16.22 0.35
C ARG A 153 6.32 15.87 -0.87
N THR A 154 7.64 16.05 -0.77
CA THR A 154 8.59 15.74 -1.83
C THR A 154 9.79 15.01 -1.25
N LEU A 155 10.40 14.17 -2.09
CA LEU A 155 11.70 13.53 -1.82
C LEU A 155 12.65 13.80 -2.99
N PRO A 156 13.96 13.82 -2.75
CA PRO A 156 14.95 13.85 -3.83
C PRO A 156 14.81 12.64 -4.76
N ALA A 157 15.06 12.83 -6.06
CA ALA A 157 14.87 11.79 -7.08
C ALA A 157 15.76 10.57 -6.82
N GLU A 158 16.99 10.78 -6.35
CA GLU A 158 17.92 9.74 -5.95
C GLU A 158 17.42 8.92 -4.75
N THR A 159 16.70 9.55 -3.83
CA THR A 159 16.10 8.86 -2.67
C THR A 159 14.96 7.96 -3.14
N ILE A 160 14.12 8.44 -4.06
CA ILE A 160 13.05 7.65 -4.67
C ILE A 160 13.63 6.47 -5.48
N ALA A 161 14.70 6.71 -6.25
CA ALA A 161 15.36 5.65 -7.01
C ALA A 161 15.95 4.56 -6.10
N ALA A 162 16.59 4.93 -4.99
CA ALA A 162 17.10 3.99 -4.01
C ALA A 162 15.97 3.20 -3.33
N ALA A 163 14.85 3.85 -2.99
CA ALA A 163 13.66 3.21 -2.45
C ALA A 163 13.08 2.16 -3.43
N LYS A 164 12.99 2.50 -4.72
CA LYS A 164 12.55 1.58 -5.78
C LYS A 164 13.49 0.38 -5.91
N ALA A 165 14.80 0.62 -5.89
CA ALA A 165 15.80 -0.44 -5.92
C ALA A 165 15.70 -1.38 -4.71
N HIS A 166 15.31 -0.86 -3.54
CA HIS A 166 15.05 -1.68 -2.35
C HIS A 166 13.85 -2.62 -2.55
N PHE A 167 12.77 -2.19 -3.20
CA PHE A 167 11.67 -3.10 -3.50
C PHE A 167 12.08 -4.20 -4.50
N THR A 168 12.76 -3.83 -5.59
CA THR A 168 13.14 -4.78 -6.63
C THR A 168 14.17 -5.81 -6.15
N SER A 169 15.11 -5.41 -5.27
CA SER A 169 16.08 -6.35 -4.68
C SER A 169 15.44 -7.43 -3.80
N HIS A 170 14.20 -7.21 -3.38
CA HIS A 170 13.42 -8.16 -2.59
C HIS A 170 12.26 -8.80 -3.38
N ASN A 171 12.37 -8.83 -4.71
CA ASN A 171 11.40 -9.47 -5.62
C ASN A 171 9.99 -8.87 -5.57
N ILE A 172 9.87 -7.58 -5.22
CA ILE A 172 8.61 -6.83 -5.31
C ILE A 172 8.60 -6.10 -6.65
N ASP A 173 7.64 -6.45 -7.51
CA ASP A 173 7.51 -5.84 -8.84
C ASP A 173 6.83 -4.46 -8.73
N ILE A 174 7.64 -3.42 -8.96
CA ILE A 174 7.21 -2.02 -8.92
C ILE A 174 6.94 -1.42 -10.31
N SER A 175 6.84 -2.25 -11.36
CA SER A 175 6.60 -1.76 -12.73
C SER A 175 5.33 -0.93 -12.89
N LYS A 176 4.36 -1.12 -11.99
CA LYS A 176 3.10 -0.37 -11.93
C LYS A 176 3.09 0.74 -10.88
N MET A 177 4.20 0.99 -10.18
CA MET A 177 4.29 2.02 -9.17
C MET A 177 4.17 3.41 -9.82
N THR A 178 3.35 4.27 -9.25
CA THR A 178 3.06 5.61 -9.77
C THR A 178 3.26 6.66 -8.70
N ALA A 179 3.75 7.83 -9.11
CA ALA A 179 3.84 8.99 -8.24
C ALA A 179 2.45 9.49 -7.84
N THR A 180 2.34 9.87 -6.57
CA THR A 180 1.16 10.52 -6.01
C THR A 180 1.34 12.02 -6.11
N VAL A 181 0.29 12.71 -6.58
CA VAL A 181 0.33 14.18 -6.72
C VAL A 181 0.28 14.81 -5.33
N GLN A 182 1.35 15.49 -4.94
CA GLN A 182 1.46 16.23 -3.66
C GLN A 182 1.55 17.76 -3.85
N GLU A 183 1.33 18.23 -5.08
CA GLU A 183 1.23 19.66 -5.41
C GLU A 183 -0.22 20.15 -5.32
N GLY A 184 -0.41 21.45 -5.08
CA GLY A 184 -1.77 22.03 -5.06
C GLY A 184 -2.63 21.61 -3.87
N CYS A 185 -2.02 21.06 -2.81
CA CYS A 185 -2.71 20.69 -1.58
C CYS A 185 -3.19 21.94 -0.83
N THR A 186 -4.38 22.42 -1.16
CA THR A 186 -4.98 23.57 -0.48
C THR A 186 -5.40 23.16 0.93
N ASN A 187 -4.86 23.85 1.94
CA ASN A 187 -5.35 23.78 3.31
C ASN A 187 -6.73 24.44 3.35
N LYS A 188 -7.80 23.71 3.06
CA LYS A 188 -9.13 24.12 3.51
C LYS A 188 -9.27 23.63 4.95
N SER A 189 -8.67 24.42 5.84
CA SER A 189 -8.96 24.46 7.27
C SER A 189 -10.44 24.62 7.53
#